data_AF-A0A0F9GET2-F1
#
_entry.id   AF-A0A0F9GET2-F1
#
_cell.length_a   1.000
_cell.length_b   1.000
_cell.length_c   1.000
_cell.angle_alpha   90.00
_cell.angle_beta   90.00
_cell.angle_gamma   90.00
#
_symmetry.space_group_name_H-M   'P 1'
#
loop_
_entity.id
_entity.type
_entity.pdbx_description
1 polymer ?
#
loop_
_entity_poly.entity_id
_entity_poly.type
_entity_poly.pdbx_seq_one_letter_code
_entity_poly.pdbx_strand_id
1 'polypeptide(L)'
;VYTGMLHPSKIVEAALGSSLLFDELLIQHPFVNPRALNEKFSPVKNPQAYRQEILKSILMMIQLMPLIDVGLVNLFPDPWEFDYHLRDQTMHLAEERARLLRPIMEVDEDMRSFQEEEVKRSLFQISEEGQRARIKQFSPEYSNEDVEGVLSALQAMKEQDPYAVLQSDASTGGEENGQLHMLKLAPNFEMSMYVAQATGAAIVTDNAVRWNELRYTILARGMQLKHHVNDFASVLEASPMPLLQHPVEIFDWWRKRMPRPHAALFGKLISYLAKVDQKGRKPNFEKHLLASLAKGNAAYLHAVEQTDFFRGDVKFECAFPRGGIHDSTINRLLLMSSSEYHMQSVPMALYLKKYEREPHAAMHSP
;
A
#
# COMPACT_ATOMS: atom_id res chain seq x y z
N VAL A 1 -6.28 -8.07 2.30
CA VAL A 1 -5.02 -7.92 1.53
C VAL A 1 -4.79 -6.46 1.28
N TYR A 2 -3.72 -5.91 1.83
CA TYR A 2 -3.25 -4.58 1.49
C TYR A 2 -2.49 -4.65 0.17
N THR A 3 -2.76 -3.72 -0.74
CA THR A 3 -1.97 -3.47 -1.95
C THR A 3 -1.70 -1.98 -2.04
N GLY A 4 -0.42 -1.62 -2.09
CA GLY A 4 -0.01 -0.23 -1.97
C GLY A 4 1.50 -0.12 -1.89
N MET A 5 1.97 1.02 -1.40
CA MET A 5 3.41 1.29 -1.35
C MET A 5 4.06 0.63 -0.14
N LEU A 6 4.91 -0.36 -0.39
CA LEU A 6 5.74 -1.00 0.63
C LEU A 6 7.02 -0.18 0.86
N HIS A 7 6.85 0.98 1.48
CA HIS A 7 7.92 1.87 1.89
C HIS A 7 7.72 2.31 3.35
N PRO A 8 8.77 2.36 4.20
CA PRO A 8 8.64 2.70 5.62
C PRO A 8 7.98 4.06 5.91
N SER A 9 8.11 5.04 5.01
CA SER A 9 7.42 6.34 5.15
C SER A 9 5.97 6.33 4.68
N LYS A 10 5.57 5.39 3.81
CA LYS A 10 4.25 5.36 3.17
C LYS A 10 3.29 4.39 3.84
N ILE A 11 3.78 3.24 4.26
CA ILE A 11 2.94 2.20 4.86
C ILE A 11 2.25 2.67 6.15
N VAL A 12 2.88 3.60 6.86
CA VAL A 12 2.36 4.21 8.09
C VAL A 12 1.17 5.14 7.85
N GLU A 13 1.03 5.72 6.65
CA GLU A 13 0.03 6.76 6.37
C GLU A 13 -1.40 6.20 6.41
N ALA A 14 -1.60 4.97 5.93
CA ALA A 14 -2.91 4.33 5.87
C ALA A 14 -2.89 2.83 6.20
N ALA A 15 -1.90 2.07 5.69
CA ALA A 15 -1.90 0.62 5.82
C ALA A 15 -1.87 0.16 7.28
N LEU A 16 -0.94 0.66 8.09
CA LEU A 16 -0.80 0.19 9.48
C LEU A 16 -2.03 0.54 10.32
N GLY A 17 -2.52 1.77 10.24
CA GLY A 17 -3.73 2.20 10.95
C GLY A 17 -4.97 1.40 10.54
N SER A 18 -5.04 0.97 9.28
CA SER A 18 -6.15 0.13 8.78
C SER A 18 -6.23 -1.23 9.48
N SER A 19 -5.16 -1.73 10.09
CA SER A 19 -5.19 -2.96 10.90
C SER A 19 -6.13 -2.87 12.11
N LEU A 20 -6.50 -1.66 12.55
CA LEU A 20 -7.51 -1.47 13.60
C LEU A 20 -8.95 -1.52 13.06
N LEU A 21 -9.12 -1.32 11.75
CA LEU A 21 -10.42 -1.35 11.08
C LEU A 21 -10.80 -2.75 10.61
N PHE A 22 -9.81 -3.59 10.32
CA PHE A 22 -10.00 -4.99 9.97
C PHE A 22 -9.60 -5.90 11.13
N ASP A 23 -9.90 -7.19 11.02
CA ASP A 23 -9.45 -8.15 12.03
C ASP A 23 -7.94 -8.41 11.88
N GLU A 24 -7.50 -8.55 10.63
CA GLU A 24 -6.13 -8.86 10.23
C GLU A 24 -5.82 -8.20 8.88
N LEU A 25 -4.60 -7.68 8.75
CA LEU A 25 -4.09 -7.14 7.49
C LEU A 25 -3.00 -8.03 6.88
N LEU A 26 -3.30 -8.59 5.71
CA LEU A 26 -2.32 -9.33 4.91
C LEU A 26 -1.45 -8.37 4.10
N ILE A 27 -0.14 -8.35 4.35
CA ILE A 27 0.84 -7.50 3.65
C ILE A 27 1.88 -8.38 2.99
N GLN A 28 2.26 -8.08 1.75
CA GLN A 28 3.34 -8.81 1.08
C GLN A 28 4.67 -8.54 1.79
N HIS A 29 5.47 -9.58 1.95
CA HIS A 29 6.75 -9.52 2.62
C HIS A 29 7.69 -8.49 1.95
N PRO A 30 8.37 -7.60 2.73
CA PRO A 30 9.13 -6.48 2.15
C PRO A 30 10.47 -6.89 1.55
N PHE A 31 11.02 -8.04 1.93
CA PHE A 31 12.31 -8.50 1.42
C PHE A 31 12.16 -9.15 0.05
N VAL A 32 13.11 -8.84 -0.83
CA VAL A 32 13.16 -9.41 -2.17
C VAL A 32 13.74 -10.81 -2.14
N ASN A 33 13.10 -11.73 -2.84
CA ASN A 33 13.60 -13.08 -2.99
C ASN A 33 14.68 -13.17 -4.08
N PRO A 34 15.92 -13.57 -3.75
CA PRO A 34 17.01 -13.62 -4.72
C PRO A 34 16.76 -14.60 -5.87
N ARG A 35 15.91 -15.62 -5.68
CA ARG A 35 15.58 -16.61 -6.72
C ARG A 35 14.68 -16.03 -7.80
N ALA A 36 13.94 -14.96 -7.50
CA ALA A 36 13.09 -14.29 -8.46
C ALA A 36 13.87 -13.32 -9.37
N LEU A 37 15.15 -13.09 -9.12
CA LEU A 37 15.96 -12.12 -9.83
C LEU A 37 16.98 -12.78 -10.76
N ASN A 38 17.30 -12.10 -11.86
CA ASN A 38 18.44 -12.47 -12.69
C ASN A 38 19.74 -12.37 -11.88
N GLU A 39 20.74 -13.22 -12.19
CA GLU A 39 21.99 -13.29 -11.42
C GLU A 39 22.67 -11.93 -11.24
N LYS A 40 22.68 -11.09 -12.28
CA LYS A 40 23.24 -9.73 -12.25
C LYS A 40 22.57 -8.79 -11.23
N PHE A 41 21.32 -9.05 -10.88
CA PHE A 41 20.60 -8.30 -9.85
C PHE A 41 20.44 -9.12 -8.57
N SER A 42 21.06 -10.29 -8.44
CA SER A 42 20.86 -11.08 -7.23
C SER A 42 21.52 -10.40 -6.02
N PRO A 43 20.81 -10.19 -4.90
CA PRO A 43 21.42 -9.64 -3.68
C PRO A 43 22.45 -10.61 -3.08
N VAL A 44 22.44 -11.89 -3.47
CA VAL A 44 23.47 -12.87 -3.08
C VAL A 44 24.78 -12.63 -3.82
N LYS A 45 24.71 -12.18 -5.08
CA LYS A 45 25.87 -11.91 -5.93
C LYS A 45 26.38 -10.47 -5.78
N ASN A 46 25.45 -9.53 -5.64
CA ASN A 46 25.72 -8.10 -5.56
C ASN A 46 25.14 -7.48 -4.27
N PRO A 47 25.52 -7.96 -3.07
CA PRO A 47 24.91 -7.50 -1.81
C PRO A 47 25.12 -6.00 -1.57
N GLN A 48 26.23 -5.45 -2.06
CA GLN A 48 26.55 -4.04 -1.88
C GLN A 48 25.54 -3.12 -2.56
N ALA A 49 24.97 -3.51 -3.71
CA ALA A 49 23.96 -2.72 -4.42
C ALA A 49 22.61 -2.63 -3.68
N TYR A 50 22.40 -3.42 -2.64
CA TYR A 50 21.14 -3.52 -1.89
C TYR A 50 21.16 -2.79 -0.54
N ARG A 51 22.22 -2.05 -0.20
CA ARG A 51 22.36 -1.43 1.13
C ARG A 51 21.17 -0.56 1.49
N GLN A 52 20.74 0.31 0.58
CA GLN A 52 19.57 1.16 0.82
C GLN A 52 18.27 0.35 0.94
N GLU A 53 18.08 -0.62 0.06
CA GLU A 53 16.86 -1.44 0.04
C GLU A 53 16.72 -2.31 1.27
N ILE A 54 17.84 -2.83 1.80
CA ILE A 54 17.88 -3.53 3.08
C ILE A 54 17.55 -2.56 4.21
N LEU A 55 18.11 -1.35 4.24
CA LEU A 55 17.80 -0.35 5.26
C LEU A 55 16.30 -0.04 5.32
N LYS A 56 15.68 0.24 4.16
CA LYS A 56 14.23 0.46 4.06
C LYS A 56 13.43 -0.75 4.53
N SER A 57 13.82 -1.95 4.11
CA SER A 57 13.11 -3.19 4.46
C SER A 57 13.22 -3.51 5.96
N ILE A 58 14.37 -3.25 6.59
CA ILE A 58 14.56 -3.41 8.03
C ILE A 58 13.72 -2.39 8.81
N LEU A 59 13.75 -1.11 8.41
CA LEU A 59 12.93 -0.07 9.05
C LEU A 59 11.45 -0.42 8.99
N MET A 60 10.98 -0.85 7.81
CA MET A 60 9.61 -1.33 7.64
C MET A 60 9.33 -2.56 8.52
N MET A 61 10.23 -3.53 8.59
CA MET A 61 10.05 -4.71 9.45
C MET A 61 9.96 -4.32 10.93
N ILE A 62 10.80 -3.41 11.42
CA ILE A 62 10.75 -2.90 12.79
C ILE A 62 9.40 -2.23 13.09
N GLN A 63 8.86 -1.46 12.14
CA GLN A 63 7.52 -0.87 12.26
C GLN A 63 6.42 -1.93 12.31
N LEU A 64 6.55 -3.03 11.57
CA LEU A 64 5.54 -4.08 11.48
C LEU A 64 5.57 -5.08 12.63
N MET A 65 6.75 -5.40 13.17
CA MET A 65 6.97 -6.39 14.22
C MET A 65 5.96 -6.35 15.37
N PRO A 66 5.70 -5.20 16.04
CA PRO A 66 4.75 -5.19 17.16
C PRO A 66 3.32 -5.54 16.74
N LEU A 67 2.94 -5.30 15.48
CA LEU A 67 1.62 -5.62 14.94
C LEU A 67 1.54 -7.08 14.47
N ILE A 68 2.66 -7.65 14.01
CA ILE A 68 2.79 -9.06 13.67
C ILE A 68 2.65 -9.93 14.92
N ASP A 69 3.34 -9.58 16.00
CA ASP A 69 3.35 -10.34 17.25
C ASP A 69 1.96 -10.52 17.87
N VAL A 70 1.05 -9.57 17.61
CA VAL A 70 -0.34 -9.59 18.10
C VAL A 70 -1.36 -10.05 17.06
N GLY A 71 -0.92 -10.43 15.86
CA GLY A 71 -1.75 -10.92 14.77
C GLY A 71 -2.60 -9.85 14.07
N LEU A 72 -2.29 -8.56 14.24
CA LEU A 72 -2.94 -7.48 13.50
C LEU A 72 -2.45 -7.39 12.06
N VAL A 73 -1.19 -7.77 11.82
CA VAL A 73 -0.58 -7.85 10.50
C VAL A 73 -0.05 -9.26 10.30
N ASN A 74 -0.31 -9.86 9.15
CA ASN A 74 0.33 -11.08 8.74
C ASN A 74 1.05 -10.87 7.42
N LEU A 75 2.31 -11.31 7.38
CA LEU A 75 3.13 -11.26 6.19
C LEU A 75 2.94 -12.52 5.37
N PHE A 76 2.74 -12.35 4.08
CA PHE A 76 2.78 -13.46 3.14
C PHE A 76 3.91 -13.25 2.14
N PRO A 77 4.64 -14.31 1.77
CA PRO A 77 5.61 -14.21 0.71
C PRO A 77 4.87 -14.15 -0.64
N ASP A 78 5.48 -13.54 -1.64
CA ASP A 78 4.80 -13.36 -2.92
C ASP A 78 4.63 -14.72 -3.63
N PRO A 79 3.39 -15.22 -3.87
CA PRO A 79 3.17 -16.61 -4.29
C PRO A 79 3.91 -16.99 -5.57
N TRP A 80 4.01 -16.06 -6.52
CA TRP A 80 4.69 -16.31 -7.79
C TRP A 80 6.22 -16.42 -7.68
N GLU A 81 6.82 -16.13 -6.52
CA GLU A 81 8.25 -16.36 -6.31
C GLU A 81 8.59 -17.85 -6.12
N PHE A 82 7.58 -18.67 -5.81
CA PHE A 82 7.73 -20.10 -5.57
C PHE A 82 7.19 -20.94 -6.73
N ASP A 83 6.35 -20.36 -7.59
CA ASP A 83 5.78 -21.01 -8.77
C ASP A 83 6.14 -20.20 -10.03
N TYR A 84 7.12 -20.71 -10.79
CA TYR A 84 7.59 -20.10 -12.02
C TYR A 84 6.50 -20.01 -13.10
N HIS A 85 5.59 -20.99 -13.16
CA HIS A 85 4.52 -20.98 -14.13
C HIS A 85 3.48 -19.92 -13.77
N LEU A 86 3.13 -19.80 -12.49
CA LEU A 86 2.30 -18.71 -11.98
C LEU A 86 2.93 -17.34 -12.30
N ARG A 87 4.25 -17.21 -12.13
CA ARG A 87 4.99 -15.99 -12.43
C ARG A 87 4.86 -15.56 -13.89
N ASP A 88 5.19 -16.44 -14.82
CA ASP A 88 5.18 -16.15 -16.24
C ASP A 88 3.80 -15.69 -16.71
N GLN A 89 2.76 -16.42 -16.31
CA GLN A 89 1.38 -16.07 -16.64
C GLN A 89 0.95 -14.74 -16.05
N THR A 90 1.28 -14.49 -14.78
CA THR A 90 0.92 -13.24 -14.12
C THR A 90 1.67 -12.04 -14.71
N MET A 91 2.95 -12.20 -15.08
CA MET A 91 3.71 -11.15 -15.76
C MET A 91 3.06 -10.77 -17.08
N HIS A 92 2.65 -11.76 -17.89
CA HIS A 92 1.95 -11.51 -19.14
C HIS A 92 0.64 -10.71 -18.94
N LEU A 93 -0.15 -11.09 -17.94
CA LEU A 93 -1.41 -10.40 -17.62
C LEU A 93 -1.20 -8.96 -17.13
N ALA A 94 -0.14 -8.76 -16.33
CA ALA A 94 0.20 -7.44 -15.83
C ALA A 94 0.62 -6.52 -16.98
N GLU A 95 1.38 -7.04 -17.95
CA GLU A 95 1.78 -6.32 -19.16
C GLU A 95 0.58 -5.95 -20.04
N GLU A 96 -0.34 -6.90 -20.28
CA GLU A 96 -1.56 -6.66 -21.06
C GLU A 96 -2.44 -5.59 -20.40
N ARG A 97 -2.71 -5.70 -19.09
CA ARG A 97 -3.48 -4.69 -18.36
C ARG A 97 -2.77 -3.33 -18.38
N ALA A 98 -1.46 -3.29 -18.15
CA ALA A 98 -0.71 -2.04 -18.16
C ALA A 98 -0.83 -1.32 -19.51
N ARG A 99 -0.81 -2.05 -20.63
CA ARG A 99 -1.01 -1.47 -21.95
C ARG A 99 -2.38 -0.81 -22.13
N LEU A 100 -3.42 -1.40 -21.56
CA LEU A 100 -4.79 -0.89 -21.62
C LEU A 100 -5.03 0.31 -20.70
N LEU A 101 -4.41 0.31 -19.51
CA LEU A 101 -4.64 1.33 -18.49
C LEU A 101 -3.73 2.55 -18.63
N ARG A 102 -2.49 2.40 -19.07
CA ARG A 102 -1.53 3.52 -19.19
C ARG A 102 -2.12 4.79 -19.87
N PRO A 103 -2.92 4.70 -20.95
CA PRO A 103 -3.48 5.88 -21.60
C PRO A 103 -4.54 6.64 -20.79
N ILE A 104 -5.17 5.98 -19.81
CA ILE A 104 -6.29 6.52 -19.02
C ILE A 104 -5.95 6.73 -17.55
N MET A 105 -4.72 6.39 -17.15
CA MET A 105 -4.26 6.60 -15.79
C MET A 105 -3.81 8.05 -15.61
N GLU A 106 -4.49 8.75 -14.70
CA GLU A 106 -4.04 10.06 -14.26
C GLU A 106 -2.70 9.95 -13.53
N VAL A 107 -1.90 11.02 -13.64
CA VAL A 107 -0.65 11.09 -12.88
C VAL A 107 -0.99 11.38 -11.43
N ASP A 108 -0.66 10.42 -10.58
CA ASP A 108 -0.72 10.57 -9.14
C ASP A 108 0.42 11.52 -8.69
N GLU A 109 0.07 12.72 -8.24
CA GLU A 109 1.03 13.75 -7.82
C GLU A 109 1.81 13.34 -6.56
N ASP A 110 1.16 12.63 -5.63
CA ASP A 110 1.81 12.08 -4.44
C ASP A 110 2.84 11.02 -4.85
N MET A 111 2.50 10.20 -5.84
CA MET A 111 3.44 9.23 -6.40
C MET A 111 4.62 9.90 -7.10
N ARG A 112 4.36 10.98 -7.86
CA ARG A 112 5.41 11.73 -8.56
C ARG A 112 6.39 12.36 -7.58
N SER A 113 5.89 13.08 -6.56
CA SER A 113 6.72 13.69 -5.53
C SER A 113 7.56 12.66 -4.78
N PHE A 114 6.97 11.50 -4.45
CA PHE A 114 7.71 10.40 -3.85
C PHE A 114 8.81 9.85 -4.76
N GLN A 115 8.54 9.68 -6.06
CA GLN A 115 9.57 9.27 -7.03
C GLN A 115 10.69 10.31 -7.14
N GLU A 116 10.40 11.60 -7.08
CA GLU A 116 11.40 12.66 -7.08
C GLU A 116 12.31 12.59 -5.86
N GLU A 117 11.78 12.29 -4.67
CA GLU A 117 12.60 12.05 -3.48
C GLU A 117 13.50 10.83 -3.63
N GLU A 118 12.98 9.73 -4.18
CA GLU A 118 13.79 8.53 -4.43
C GLU A 118 14.90 8.79 -5.45
N VAL A 119 14.62 9.58 -6.49
CA VAL A 119 15.63 10.03 -7.46
C VAL A 119 16.66 10.93 -6.76
N LYS A 120 16.26 11.84 -5.87
CA LYS A 120 17.21 12.64 -5.07
C LYS A 120 18.11 11.75 -4.21
N ARG A 121 17.57 10.72 -3.56
CA ARG A 121 18.36 9.74 -2.79
C ARG A 121 19.37 8.99 -3.65
N SER A 122 19.05 8.72 -4.92
CA SER A 122 20.00 8.11 -5.85
C SER A 122 21.20 9.03 -6.16
N LEU A 123 21.02 10.35 -6.11
CA LEU A 123 22.11 11.31 -6.27
C LEU A 123 23.07 11.30 -5.07
N PHE A 124 22.61 10.98 -3.86
CA PHE A 124 23.48 10.87 -2.68
C PHE A 124 24.45 9.67 -2.74
N GLN A 125 24.24 8.76 -3.69
CA GLN A 125 24.87 7.45 -3.72
C GLN A 125 25.82 7.25 -4.88
N ILE A 126 25.78 8.11 -5.89
CA ILE A 126 26.86 8.21 -6.87
C ILE A 126 28.14 8.73 -6.23
N SER A 127 29.30 8.36 -6.78
CA SER A 127 30.59 8.84 -6.29
C SER A 127 30.69 10.36 -6.33
N GLU A 128 31.51 10.97 -5.48
CA GLU A 128 31.71 12.42 -5.47
C GLU A 128 32.17 12.95 -6.85
N GLU A 129 33.04 12.22 -7.54
CA GLU A 129 33.42 12.51 -8.93
C GLU A 129 32.22 12.49 -9.87
N GLY A 130 31.32 11.51 -9.72
CA GLY A 130 30.07 11.43 -10.46
C GLY A 130 29.12 12.58 -10.13
N GLN A 131 29.04 13.00 -8.86
CA GLN A 131 28.24 14.16 -8.44
C GLN A 131 28.76 15.44 -9.10
N ARG A 132 30.08 15.67 -9.05
CA ARG A 132 30.74 16.80 -9.71
C ARG A 132 30.46 16.84 -11.21
N ALA A 133 30.58 15.69 -11.89
CA ALA A 133 30.29 15.57 -13.31
C ALA A 133 28.83 15.90 -13.62
N ARG A 134 27.90 15.39 -12.80
CA ARG A 134 26.45 15.62 -12.98
C ARG A 134 26.05 17.06 -12.71
N ILE A 135 26.58 17.68 -11.67
CA ILE A 135 26.37 19.12 -11.37
C ILE A 135 26.84 19.97 -12.54
N LYS A 136 28.06 19.74 -13.06
CA LYS A 136 28.57 20.47 -14.23
C LYS A 136 27.81 20.18 -15.53
N GLN A 137 27.17 19.02 -15.64
CA GLN A 137 26.33 18.69 -16.79
C GLN A 137 25.02 19.49 -16.78
N PHE A 138 24.38 19.65 -15.62
CA PHE A 138 23.12 20.38 -15.48
C PHE A 138 23.31 21.90 -15.34
N SER A 139 24.43 22.33 -14.77
CA SER A 139 24.79 23.73 -14.58
C SER A 139 26.26 23.96 -14.98
N PRO A 140 26.56 24.01 -16.30
CA PRO A 140 27.92 24.25 -16.80
C PRO A 140 28.53 25.60 -16.36
N GLU A 141 27.69 26.56 -16.01
CA GLU A 141 28.04 27.90 -15.57
C GLU A 141 28.55 27.97 -14.12
N TYR A 142 28.39 26.90 -13.33
CA TYR A 142 28.83 26.90 -11.93
C TYR A 142 30.36 26.95 -11.83
N SER A 143 30.85 27.87 -11.00
CA SER A 143 32.26 27.91 -10.62
C SER A 143 32.62 26.68 -9.79
N ASN A 144 33.92 26.41 -9.62
CA ASN A 144 34.33 25.32 -8.74
C ASN A 144 33.88 25.55 -7.28
N GLU A 145 33.82 26.81 -6.83
CA GLU A 145 33.30 27.15 -5.49
C GLU A 145 31.80 26.86 -5.36
N ASP A 146 31.02 27.17 -6.40
CA ASP A 146 29.58 26.84 -6.44
C ASP A 146 29.36 25.33 -6.40
N VAL A 147 30.19 24.56 -7.12
CA VAL A 147 30.13 23.08 -7.10
C VAL A 147 30.42 22.54 -5.70
N GLU A 148 31.43 23.06 -4.98
CA GLU A 148 31.70 22.66 -3.59
C GLU A 148 30.54 23.01 -2.65
N GLY A 149 29.92 24.18 -2.84
CA GLY A 149 28.74 24.60 -2.07
C GLY A 149 27.57 23.63 -2.25
N VAL A 150 27.31 23.21 -3.49
CA VAL A 150 26.26 22.22 -3.80
C VAL A 150 26.60 20.85 -3.21
N LEU A 151 27.85 20.39 -3.31
CA LEU A 151 28.27 19.13 -2.70
C LEU A 151 28.09 19.13 -1.18
N SER A 152 28.44 20.24 -0.53
CA SER A 152 28.25 20.40 0.92
C SER A 152 26.76 20.35 1.30
N ALA A 153 25.90 20.99 0.51
CA ALA A 153 24.45 20.92 0.71
C ALA A 153 23.91 19.49 0.51
N LEU A 154 24.37 18.78 -0.53
CA LEU A 154 24.00 17.39 -0.79
C LEU A 154 24.41 16.46 0.37
N GLN A 155 25.61 16.67 0.93
CA GLN A 155 26.08 15.90 2.08
C GLN A 155 25.22 16.17 3.33
N ALA A 156 24.86 17.43 3.60
CA ALA A 156 23.97 17.76 4.72
C ALA A 156 22.57 17.14 4.54
N MET A 157 22.03 17.14 3.32
CA MET A 157 20.74 16.47 3.02
C MET A 157 20.83 14.96 3.21
N LYS A 158 21.95 14.34 2.79
CA LYS A 158 22.20 12.91 2.97
C LYS A 158 22.26 12.52 4.45
N GLU A 159 22.89 13.31 5.29
CA GLU A 159 23.00 13.06 6.74
C GLU A 159 21.67 13.19 7.48
N GLN A 160 20.74 14.00 6.96
CA GLN A 160 19.41 14.20 7.53
C GLN A 160 18.38 13.17 7.05
N ASP A 161 18.67 12.46 5.95
CA ASP A 161 17.74 11.49 5.38
C ASP A 161 17.85 10.13 6.11
N PRO A 162 16.77 9.66 6.80
CA PRO A 162 16.80 8.42 7.55
C PRO A 162 16.93 7.17 6.66
N TYR A 163 16.77 7.30 5.35
CA TYR A 163 16.86 6.23 4.36
C TYR A 163 18.14 6.30 3.52
N ALA A 164 19.01 7.29 3.76
CA ALA A 164 20.27 7.39 3.03
C ALA A 164 21.35 6.48 3.63
N VAL A 165 22.18 5.90 2.76
CA VAL A 165 23.34 5.09 3.17
C VAL A 165 24.53 6.02 3.40
N LEU A 166 24.99 6.13 4.65
CA LEU A 166 26.08 7.02 5.04
C LEU A 166 27.49 6.43 4.85
N GLN A 167 27.59 5.14 4.53
CA GLN A 167 28.87 4.47 4.33
C GLN A 167 29.57 4.97 3.06
N SER A 168 30.86 5.30 3.18
CA SER A 168 31.67 5.91 2.10
C SER A 168 31.93 4.96 0.93
N ASP A 169 31.88 3.66 1.15
CA ASP A 169 32.03 2.61 0.13
C ASP A 169 30.68 2.15 -0.43
N ALA A 170 29.57 2.80 -0.11
CA ALA A 170 28.25 2.40 -0.62
C ALA A 170 28.18 2.49 -2.15
N SER A 171 28.96 3.36 -2.76
CA SER A 171 29.01 3.55 -4.21
C SER A 171 29.84 2.49 -4.95
N THR A 172 30.51 1.56 -4.27
CA THR A 172 31.43 0.58 -4.92
C THR A 172 30.78 -0.77 -5.24
N GLY A 173 29.45 -0.86 -5.15
CA GLY A 173 28.69 -2.09 -5.35
C GLY A 173 28.01 -2.20 -6.71
N GLY A 174 28.00 -3.40 -7.31
CA GLY A 174 27.28 -3.73 -8.56
C GLY A 174 28.10 -3.53 -9.84
N GLU A 175 27.62 -4.05 -10.98
CA GLU A 175 28.32 -4.01 -12.29
C GLU A 175 28.61 -2.57 -12.80
N GLU A 176 28.03 -1.53 -12.17
CA GLU A 176 28.22 -0.12 -12.54
C GLU A 176 28.43 0.82 -11.33
N ASN A 177 28.88 0.31 -10.16
CA ASN A 177 29.08 1.17 -8.96
C ASN A 177 27.80 1.93 -8.54
N GLY A 178 26.65 1.26 -8.68
CA GLY A 178 25.32 1.84 -8.48
C GLY A 178 24.52 1.09 -7.42
N GLN A 179 23.74 1.83 -6.65
CA GLN A 179 22.75 1.26 -5.73
C GLN A 179 21.45 0.96 -6.48
N LEU A 180 20.78 -0.11 -6.08
CA LEU A 180 19.53 -0.55 -6.66
C LEU A 180 18.40 0.08 -5.86
N HIS A 181 17.57 0.89 -6.52
CA HIS A 181 16.39 1.51 -5.93
C HIS A 181 15.14 0.77 -6.39
N MET A 182 14.34 0.26 -5.45
CA MET A 182 13.12 -0.48 -5.79
C MET A 182 11.89 0.22 -5.25
N LEU A 183 11.06 0.66 -6.18
CA LEU A 183 9.73 1.16 -5.91
C LEU A 183 8.76 -0.03 -5.79
N LYS A 184 8.38 -0.42 -4.57
CA LYS A 184 7.59 -1.63 -4.31
C LYS A 184 6.08 -1.35 -4.19
N LEU A 185 5.40 -1.23 -5.33
CA LEU A 185 3.93 -1.18 -5.38
C LEU A 185 3.39 -2.60 -5.42
N ALA A 186 3.16 -3.18 -4.25
CA ALA A 186 3.00 -4.62 -4.09
C ALA A 186 1.91 -4.97 -3.06
N PRO A 187 1.24 -6.13 -3.24
CA PRO A 187 1.20 -6.94 -4.46
C PRO A 187 0.63 -6.17 -5.65
N ASN A 188 0.94 -6.61 -6.88
CA ASN A 188 0.26 -6.10 -8.06
C ASN A 188 -1.23 -6.51 -8.05
N PHE A 189 -2.01 -6.07 -9.03
CA PHE A 189 -3.45 -6.36 -9.06
C PHE A 189 -3.73 -7.87 -9.09
N GLU A 190 -3.03 -8.65 -9.91
CA GLU A 190 -3.25 -10.09 -10.02
C GLU A 190 -2.98 -10.79 -8.71
N MET A 191 -1.85 -10.51 -8.06
CA MET A 191 -1.50 -11.12 -6.78
C MET A 191 -2.43 -10.64 -5.66
N SER A 192 -2.89 -9.38 -5.73
CA SER A 192 -3.92 -8.86 -4.79
C SER A 192 -5.21 -9.68 -4.91
N MET A 193 -5.70 -9.88 -6.13
CA MET A 193 -6.90 -10.66 -6.42
C MET A 193 -6.71 -12.14 -6.06
N TYR A 194 -5.59 -12.73 -6.48
CA TYR A 194 -5.25 -14.13 -6.21
C TYR A 194 -5.25 -14.42 -4.71
N VAL A 195 -4.50 -13.65 -3.92
CA VAL A 195 -4.40 -13.84 -2.47
C VAL A 195 -5.73 -13.54 -1.80
N ALA A 196 -6.46 -12.49 -2.21
CA ALA A 196 -7.75 -12.16 -1.62
C ALA A 196 -8.79 -13.29 -1.85
N GLN A 197 -8.82 -13.87 -3.05
CA GLN A 197 -9.71 -14.98 -3.38
C GLN A 197 -9.30 -16.29 -2.68
N ALA A 198 -8.01 -16.57 -2.57
CA ALA A 198 -7.50 -17.74 -1.86
C ALA A 198 -7.79 -17.67 -0.35
N THR A 199 -7.79 -16.46 0.24
CA THR A 199 -7.89 -16.27 1.69
C THR A 199 -9.28 -15.88 2.19
N GLY A 200 -10.22 -15.55 1.31
CA GLY A 200 -11.51 -15.02 1.77
C GLY A 200 -11.51 -13.50 2.04
N ALA A 201 -10.39 -12.82 1.80
CA ALA A 201 -10.16 -11.45 2.24
C ALA A 201 -10.73 -10.40 1.30
N ALA A 202 -10.97 -9.20 1.85
CA ALA A 202 -11.16 -7.98 1.07
C ALA A 202 -9.82 -7.41 0.58
N ILE A 203 -9.86 -6.55 -0.43
CA ILE A 203 -8.71 -5.75 -0.87
C ILE A 203 -8.80 -4.35 -0.27
N VAL A 204 -7.69 -3.85 0.24
CA VAL A 204 -7.57 -2.47 0.72
C VAL A 204 -6.34 -1.82 0.10
N THR A 205 -6.50 -0.59 -0.38
CA THR A 205 -5.42 0.19 -1.00
C THR A 205 -5.51 1.64 -0.57
N ASP A 206 -4.37 2.30 -0.47
CA ASP A 206 -4.21 3.75 -0.33
C ASP A 206 -3.63 4.38 -1.60
N ASN A 207 -3.41 3.57 -2.63
CA ASN A 207 -2.79 3.97 -3.87
C ASN A 207 -3.83 4.10 -5.00
N ALA A 208 -3.88 5.27 -5.65
CA ALA A 208 -4.84 5.60 -6.69
C ALA A 208 -4.69 4.72 -7.95
N VAL A 209 -3.45 4.34 -8.29
CA VAL A 209 -3.16 3.45 -9.42
C VAL A 209 -3.79 2.07 -9.21
N ARG A 210 -3.59 1.46 -8.04
CA ARG A 210 -4.22 0.17 -7.68
C ARG A 210 -5.74 0.27 -7.66
N TRP A 211 -6.27 1.39 -7.16
CA TRP A 211 -7.70 1.64 -7.14
C TRP A 211 -8.32 1.72 -8.54
N ASN A 212 -7.65 2.42 -9.46
CA ASN A 212 -8.08 2.52 -10.86
C ASN A 212 -8.06 1.16 -11.58
N GLU A 213 -7.08 0.30 -11.29
CA GLU A 213 -7.08 -1.08 -11.80
C GLU A 213 -8.31 -1.87 -11.33
N LEU A 214 -8.66 -1.78 -10.04
CA LEU A 214 -9.84 -2.44 -9.48
C LEU A 214 -11.13 -1.92 -10.13
N ARG A 215 -11.27 -0.59 -10.24
CA ARG A 215 -12.44 0.06 -10.87
C ARG A 215 -12.57 -0.33 -12.33
N TYR A 216 -11.47 -0.37 -13.07
CA TYR A 216 -11.47 -0.79 -14.47
C TYR A 216 -11.96 -2.22 -14.61
N THR A 217 -11.49 -3.16 -13.78
CA THR A 217 -11.94 -4.56 -13.82
C THR A 217 -13.44 -4.68 -13.55
N ILE A 218 -13.98 -3.88 -12.62
CA ILE A 218 -15.42 -3.85 -12.34
C ILE A 218 -16.19 -3.35 -13.57
N LEU A 219 -15.76 -2.23 -14.16
CA LEU A 219 -16.45 -1.59 -15.28
C LEU A 219 -16.36 -2.37 -16.59
N ALA A 220 -15.18 -2.92 -16.92
CA ALA A 220 -14.91 -3.65 -18.15
C ALA A 220 -15.81 -4.88 -18.33
N ARG A 221 -16.38 -5.39 -17.24
CA ARG A 221 -17.30 -6.54 -17.23
C ARG A 221 -18.78 -6.17 -17.28
N GLY A 222 -19.09 -4.91 -17.61
CA GLY A 222 -20.47 -4.41 -17.70
C GLY A 222 -21.18 -4.34 -16.34
N MET A 223 -20.44 -4.52 -15.23
CA MET A 223 -20.99 -4.25 -13.90
C MET A 223 -21.07 -2.74 -13.70
N GLN A 224 -22.20 -2.27 -13.18
CA GLN A 224 -22.29 -0.89 -12.72
C GLN A 224 -21.46 -0.74 -11.45
N LEU A 225 -20.81 0.42 -11.27
CA LEU A 225 -20.20 0.82 -9.98
C LEU A 225 -21.21 0.93 -8.81
N LYS A 226 -22.48 0.57 -9.03
CA LYS A 226 -23.50 0.55 -7.99
C LYS A 226 -23.17 -0.48 -6.93
N HIS A 227 -23.03 -0.01 -5.71
CA HIS A 227 -22.84 -0.85 -4.55
C HIS A 227 -24.08 -1.69 -4.28
N HIS A 228 -23.88 -2.95 -3.90
CA HIS A 228 -24.95 -3.81 -3.44
C HIS A 228 -25.59 -3.24 -2.15
N VAL A 229 -24.77 -2.77 -1.22
CA VAL A 229 -25.17 -2.10 0.03
C VAL A 229 -24.96 -0.58 -0.07
N ASN A 230 -25.72 0.06 -0.95
CA ASN A 230 -25.52 1.48 -1.29
C ASN A 230 -25.55 2.43 -0.08
N ASP A 231 -26.56 2.32 0.78
CA ASP A 231 -26.68 3.22 1.94
C ASP A 231 -25.49 3.07 2.91
N PHE A 232 -24.97 1.84 3.05
CA PHE A 232 -23.77 1.58 3.85
C PHE A 232 -22.54 2.24 3.23
N ALA A 233 -22.34 2.05 1.91
CA ALA A 233 -21.24 2.68 1.18
C ALA A 233 -21.30 4.21 1.30
N SER A 234 -22.46 4.81 1.01
CA SER A 234 -22.63 6.26 1.05
C SER A 234 -22.32 6.86 2.43
N VAL A 235 -22.73 6.20 3.52
CA VAL A 235 -22.39 6.68 4.88
C VAL A 235 -20.90 6.52 5.18
N LEU A 236 -20.28 5.42 4.74
CA LEU A 236 -18.84 5.19 4.93
C LEU A 236 -18.00 6.21 4.15
N GLU A 237 -18.35 6.47 2.89
CA GLU A 237 -17.66 7.44 2.02
C GLU A 237 -17.84 8.89 2.48
N ALA A 238 -19.01 9.21 3.07
CA ALA A 238 -19.30 10.54 3.59
C ALA A 238 -18.60 10.84 4.92
N SER A 239 -18.06 9.83 5.62
CA SER A 239 -17.50 9.96 6.97
C SER A 239 -15.97 9.91 6.94
N PRO A 240 -15.25 11.05 7.07
CA PRO A 240 -13.82 11.02 7.31
C PRO A 240 -13.51 10.23 8.59
N MET A 241 -12.46 9.42 8.57
CA MET A 241 -12.04 8.64 9.71
C MET A 241 -10.56 8.91 10.05
N PRO A 242 -10.24 9.18 11.32
CA PRO A 242 -8.86 9.26 11.75
C PRO A 242 -8.24 7.86 11.78
N LEU A 243 -7.07 7.70 11.20
CA LEU A 243 -6.22 6.53 11.31
C LEU A 243 -4.97 6.87 12.11
N LEU A 244 -4.61 5.98 13.03
CA LEU A 244 -3.33 6.07 13.73
C LEU A 244 -2.20 5.78 12.75
N GLN A 245 -1.15 6.59 12.81
CA GLN A 245 -0.01 6.49 11.89
C GLN A 245 1.28 6.03 12.58
N HIS A 246 1.26 5.83 13.89
CA HIS A 246 2.44 5.34 14.63
C HIS A 246 2.25 3.88 15.09
N PRO A 247 3.14 2.94 14.72
CA PRO A 247 2.99 1.51 15.05
C PRO A 247 2.85 1.22 16.54
N VAL A 248 3.60 1.93 17.40
CA VAL A 248 3.54 1.75 18.86
C VAL A 248 2.18 2.18 19.41
N GLU A 249 1.57 3.22 18.84
CA GLU A 249 0.26 3.70 19.28
C GLU A 249 -0.86 2.75 18.84
N ILE A 250 -0.72 2.16 17.64
CA ILE A 250 -1.61 1.09 17.16
C ILE A 250 -1.51 -0.13 18.09
N PHE A 251 -0.29 -0.54 18.45
CA PHE A 251 -0.07 -1.62 19.40
C PHE A 251 -0.66 -1.28 20.78
N ASP A 252 -0.47 -0.06 21.27
CA ASP A 252 -1.03 0.38 22.56
C ASP A 252 -2.56 0.43 22.53
N TRP A 253 -3.17 0.84 21.42
CA TRP A 253 -4.61 0.79 21.21
C TRP A 253 -5.14 -0.64 21.38
N TRP A 254 -4.47 -1.60 20.73
CA TRP A 254 -4.81 -3.02 20.85
C TRP A 254 -4.59 -3.56 22.27
N ARG A 255 -3.43 -3.26 22.87
CA ARG A 255 -3.05 -3.72 24.22
C ARG A 255 -4.02 -3.21 25.29
N LYS A 256 -4.46 -1.96 25.18
CA LYS A 256 -5.46 -1.34 26.07
C LYS A 256 -6.90 -1.80 25.78
N ARG A 257 -7.09 -2.68 24.79
CA ARG A 257 -8.41 -3.18 24.34
C ARG A 257 -9.37 -2.04 23.96
N MET A 258 -8.82 -1.00 23.35
CA MET A 258 -9.63 0.11 22.86
C MET A 258 -10.60 -0.37 21.77
N PRO A 259 -11.76 0.30 21.59
CA PRO A 259 -12.78 -0.14 20.66
C PRO A 259 -12.26 -0.31 19.23
N ARG A 260 -12.58 -1.46 18.60
CA ARG A 260 -12.36 -1.74 17.17
C ARG A 260 -13.68 -2.19 16.51
N PRO A 261 -14.71 -1.34 16.50
CA PRO A 261 -16.06 -1.76 16.07
C PRO A 261 -16.12 -2.14 14.58
N HIS A 262 -15.24 -1.58 13.75
CA HIS A 262 -15.17 -1.84 12.32
C HIS A 262 -14.70 -3.25 11.97
N ALA A 263 -13.80 -3.85 12.77
CA ALA A 263 -13.25 -5.18 12.47
C ALA A 263 -14.36 -6.24 12.33
N ALA A 264 -15.22 -6.32 13.35
CA ALA A 264 -16.37 -7.22 13.35
C ALA A 264 -17.43 -6.84 12.30
N LEU A 265 -17.60 -5.54 12.04
CA LEU A 265 -18.56 -5.03 11.05
C LEU A 265 -18.15 -5.41 9.62
N PHE A 266 -16.90 -5.17 9.25
CA PHE A 266 -16.35 -5.53 7.95
C PHE A 266 -16.31 -7.04 7.76
N GLY A 267 -15.98 -7.83 8.79
CA GLY A 267 -16.09 -9.29 8.71
C GLY A 267 -17.52 -9.78 8.38
N LYS A 268 -18.54 -9.18 9.01
CA LYS A 268 -19.96 -9.45 8.69
C LYS A 268 -20.33 -9.01 7.28
N LEU A 269 -19.83 -7.86 6.83
CA LEU A 269 -20.08 -7.34 5.50
C LEU A 269 -19.48 -8.24 4.42
N ILE A 270 -18.20 -8.63 4.55
CA ILE A 270 -17.52 -9.57 3.65
C ILE A 270 -18.32 -10.87 3.56
N SER A 271 -18.69 -11.45 4.70
CA SER A 271 -19.46 -12.69 4.77
C SER A 271 -20.83 -12.60 4.10
N TYR A 272 -21.46 -11.43 4.16
CA TYR A 272 -22.73 -11.15 3.51
C TYR A 272 -22.57 -11.01 1.99
N LEU A 273 -21.66 -10.15 1.54
CA LEU A 273 -21.39 -9.91 0.13
C LEU A 273 -20.95 -11.19 -0.60
N ALA A 274 -20.13 -12.03 0.04
CA ALA A 274 -19.70 -13.31 -0.51
C ALA A 274 -20.85 -14.30 -0.79
N LYS A 275 -22.00 -14.13 -0.13
CA LYS A 275 -23.14 -15.09 -0.19
C LYS A 275 -24.40 -14.49 -0.79
N VAL A 276 -24.41 -13.19 -1.10
CA VAL A 276 -25.65 -12.47 -1.42
C VAL A 276 -26.27 -12.89 -2.74
N ASP A 277 -25.46 -13.32 -3.71
CA ASP A 277 -25.99 -13.83 -4.98
C ASP A 277 -26.66 -15.19 -4.85
N GLN A 278 -26.19 -16.03 -3.94
CA GLN A 278 -26.78 -17.35 -3.68
C GLN A 278 -28.01 -17.25 -2.75
N LYS A 279 -27.94 -16.39 -1.73
CA LYS A 279 -28.93 -16.32 -0.65
C LYS A 279 -29.95 -15.18 -0.79
N GLY A 280 -29.76 -14.31 -1.79
CA GLY A 280 -30.58 -13.13 -2.00
C GLY A 280 -30.35 -12.01 -0.99
N ARG A 281 -30.97 -10.86 -1.25
CA ARG A 281 -30.88 -9.67 -0.38
C ARG A 281 -31.57 -9.88 0.95
N LYS A 282 -31.00 -9.29 2.01
CA LYS A 282 -31.57 -9.30 3.36
C LYS A 282 -31.72 -7.87 3.89
N PRO A 283 -32.84 -7.17 3.57
CA PRO A 283 -33.02 -5.76 3.92
C PRO A 283 -32.87 -5.45 5.41
N ASN A 284 -33.39 -6.32 6.29
CA ASN A 284 -33.27 -6.14 7.74
C ASN A 284 -31.81 -6.26 8.22
N PHE A 285 -31.02 -7.12 7.58
CA PHE A 285 -29.61 -7.26 7.89
C PHE A 285 -28.82 -6.05 7.36
N GLU A 286 -29.12 -5.56 6.16
CA GLU A 286 -28.52 -4.34 5.61
C GLU A 286 -28.79 -3.12 6.51
N LYS A 287 -30.03 -2.95 7.00
CA LYS A 287 -30.37 -1.91 8.00
C LYS A 287 -29.59 -2.06 9.30
N HIS A 288 -29.39 -3.30 9.77
CA HIS A 288 -28.62 -3.56 10.97
C HIS A 288 -27.12 -3.26 10.78
N LEU A 289 -26.54 -3.56 9.61
CA LEU A 289 -25.17 -3.18 9.26
C LEU A 289 -25.02 -1.66 9.28
N LEU A 290 -25.96 -0.92 8.69
CA LEU A 290 -25.95 0.54 8.66
C LEU A 290 -26.02 1.15 10.07
N ALA A 291 -26.92 0.66 10.91
CA ALA A 291 -27.02 1.11 12.31
C ALA A 291 -25.74 0.78 13.11
N SER A 292 -25.14 -0.38 12.84
CA SER A 292 -23.87 -0.80 13.46
C SER A 292 -22.71 0.07 13.02
N LEU A 293 -22.68 0.52 11.75
CA LEU A 293 -21.69 1.47 11.24
C LEU A 293 -21.77 2.81 11.97
N ALA A 294 -22.97 3.40 12.06
CA ALA A 294 -23.14 4.69 12.74
C ALA A 294 -22.70 4.62 14.22
N LYS A 295 -23.12 3.57 14.93
CA LYS A 295 -22.72 3.34 16.33
C LYS A 295 -21.20 3.08 16.45
N GLY A 296 -20.64 2.30 15.53
CA GLY A 296 -19.22 1.98 15.49
C GLY A 296 -18.35 3.20 15.23
N ASN A 297 -18.73 4.04 14.26
CA ASN A 297 -18.07 5.31 13.97
C ASN A 297 -18.05 6.21 15.20
N ALA A 298 -19.20 6.42 15.86
CA ALA A 298 -19.26 7.24 17.07
C ALA A 298 -18.37 6.71 18.20
N ALA A 299 -18.39 5.40 18.45
CA ALA A 299 -17.58 4.78 19.49
C ALA A 299 -16.07 4.87 19.20
N TYR A 300 -15.67 4.66 17.94
CA TYR A 300 -14.28 4.78 17.52
C TYR A 300 -13.80 6.23 17.60
N LEU A 301 -14.54 7.18 17.01
CA LEU A 301 -14.21 8.61 17.04
C LEU A 301 -14.07 9.12 18.48
N HIS A 302 -15.03 8.79 19.34
CA HIS A 302 -14.94 9.16 20.75
C HIS A 302 -13.69 8.58 21.42
N ALA A 303 -13.34 7.33 21.15
CA ALA A 303 -12.14 6.71 21.70
C ALA A 303 -10.85 7.40 21.18
N VAL A 304 -10.80 7.81 19.91
CA VAL A 304 -9.63 8.50 19.35
C VAL A 304 -9.51 9.91 19.95
N GLU A 305 -10.63 10.62 20.19
CA GLU A 305 -10.64 11.94 20.84
C GLU A 305 -10.11 11.93 22.28
N GLN A 306 -10.13 10.78 22.96
CA GLN A 306 -9.56 10.63 24.31
C GLN A 306 -8.05 10.34 24.29
N THR A 307 -7.40 10.40 23.12
CA THR A 307 -5.97 10.10 22.95
C THR A 307 -5.27 11.21 22.19
N ASP A 308 -4.01 11.48 22.54
CA ASP A 308 -3.13 12.41 21.82
C ASP A 308 -2.28 11.70 20.75
N PHE A 309 -2.75 10.56 20.24
CA PHE A 309 -2.02 9.75 19.27
C PHE A 309 -1.89 10.45 17.92
N PHE A 310 -0.76 10.20 17.24
CA PHE A 310 -0.49 10.73 15.92
C PHE A 310 -1.41 10.07 14.87
N ARG A 311 -2.18 10.90 14.17
CA ARG A 311 -3.26 10.45 13.28
C ARG A 311 -3.35 11.28 12.01
N GLY A 312 -3.75 10.63 10.92
CA GLY A 312 -4.16 11.26 9.68
C GLY A 312 -5.62 10.91 9.36
N ASP A 313 -6.36 11.82 8.75
CA ASP A 313 -7.72 11.52 8.32
C ASP A 313 -7.72 10.88 6.92
N VAL A 314 -8.60 9.90 6.75
CA VAL A 314 -8.86 9.27 5.45
C VAL A 314 -10.34 9.33 5.12
N LYS A 315 -10.65 9.37 3.83
CA LYS A 315 -11.98 9.08 3.29
C LYS A 315 -11.94 7.75 2.56
N PHE A 316 -13.03 6.99 2.70
CA PHE A 316 -13.21 5.76 1.96
C PHE A 316 -13.79 6.06 0.58
N GLU A 317 -13.33 5.32 -0.42
CA GLU A 317 -14.12 5.00 -1.61
C GLU A 317 -14.38 3.49 -1.60
N CYS A 318 -15.61 3.09 -1.88
CA CYS A 318 -16.06 1.71 -1.72
C CYS A 318 -16.21 1.01 -3.07
N ALA A 319 -15.95 -0.29 -3.10
CA ALA A 319 -16.29 -1.16 -4.21
C ALA A 319 -16.97 -2.42 -3.68
N PHE A 320 -18.30 -2.36 -3.61
CA PHE A 320 -19.16 -3.48 -3.17
C PHE A 320 -20.05 -4.00 -4.31
N PRO A 321 -19.49 -4.44 -5.45
CA PRO A 321 -20.31 -4.94 -6.55
C PRO A 321 -21.10 -6.18 -6.13
N ARG A 322 -22.30 -6.33 -6.68
CA ARG A 322 -23.07 -7.57 -6.54
C ARG A 322 -22.27 -8.72 -7.18
N GLY A 323 -22.06 -9.80 -6.44
CA GLY A 323 -21.26 -10.94 -6.90
C GLY A 323 -19.75 -10.79 -6.71
N GLY A 324 -19.30 -9.70 -6.11
CA GLY A 324 -17.89 -9.42 -5.86
C GLY A 324 -17.14 -8.96 -7.11
N ILE A 325 -15.87 -8.61 -6.91
CA ILE A 325 -14.93 -8.24 -7.95
C ILE A 325 -14.40 -9.54 -8.54
N HIS A 326 -14.72 -9.80 -9.80
CA HIS A 326 -14.45 -11.07 -10.44
C HIS A 326 -13.49 -10.90 -11.60
N ASP A 327 -12.44 -11.71 -11.63
CA ASP A 327 -11.54 -11.86 -12.76
C ASP A 327 -11.38 -13.35 -13.11
N SER A 328 -11.81 -13.70 -14.32
CA SER A 328 -11.81 -15.07 -14.84
C SER A 328 -10.40 -15.62 -14.99
N THR A 329 -9.45 -14.73 -15.27
CA THR A 329 -8.06 -15.12 -15.42
C THR A 329 -7.45 -15.47 -14.07
N ILE A 330 -7.80 -14.73 -13.01
CA ILE A 330 -7.37 -15.06 -11.64
C ILE A 330 -7.96 -16.40 -11.20
N ASN A 331 -9.23 -16.68 -11.50
CA ASN A 331 -9.81 -17.99 -11.22
C ASN A 331 -9.07 -19.11 -11.94
N ARG A 332 -8.66 -18.88 -13.20
CA ARG A 332 -7.85 -19.86 -13.94
C ARG A 332 -6.50 -20.06 -13.25
N LEU A 333 -5.84 -19.00 -12.79
CA LEU A 333 -4.57 -19.09 -12.05
C LEU A 333 -4.74 -19.91 -10.76
N LEU A 334 -5.77 -19.63 -9.96
CA LEU A 334 -6.07 -20.38 -8.73
C LEU A 334 -6.29 -21.87 -8.99
N LEU A 335 -7.02 -22.21 -10.05
CA LEU A 335 -7.25 -23.59 -10.46
C LEU A 335 -5.96 -24.28 -10.93
N MET A 336 -5.11 -23.58 -11.68
CA MET A 336 -3.83 -24.11 -12.16
C MET A 336 -2.82 -24.31 -11.01
N SER A 337 -2.88 -23.46 -9.99
CA SER A 337 -2.06 -23.58 -8.77
C SER A 337 -2.65 -24.57 -7.75
N SER A 338 -3.61 -25.41 -8.15
CA SER A 338 -4.24 -26.45 -7.30
C SER A 338 -4.87 -25.91 -6.00
N SER A 339 -5.42 -24.69 -6.04
CA SER A 339 -6.13 -24.13 -4.90
C SER A 339 -7.48 -24.84 -4.72
N GLU A 340 -7.55 -25.78 -3.77
CA GLU A 340 -8.77 -26.56 -3.48
C GLU A 340 -9.91 -25.70 -2.91
N TYR A 341 -9.56 -24.68 -2.13
CA TYR A 341 -10.50 -23.78 -1.47
C TYR A 341 -10.18 -22.34 -1.85
N HIS A 342 -10.96 -21.77 -2.76
CA HIS A 342 -10.90 -20.35 -3.10
C HIS A 342 -12.29 -19.79 -3.38
N MET A 343 -12.43 -18.48 -3.20
CA MET A 343 -13.63 -17.76 -3.61
C MET A 343 -13.62 -17.50 -5.12
N GLN A 344 -14.81 -17.48 -5.73
CA GLN A 344 -14.96 -17.16 -7.16
C GLN A 344 -14.73 -15.67 -7.48
N SER A 345 -14.75 -14.80 -6.47
CA SER A 345 -14.59 -13.35 -6.57
C SER A 345 -14.13 -12.76 -5.24
N VAL A 346 -13.61 -11.54 -5.27
CA VAL A 346 -13.27 -10.75 -4.08
C VAL A 346 -14.53 -10.01 -3.59
N PRO A 347 -15.01 -10.21 -2.35
CA PRO A 347 -16.31 -9.68 -1.91
C PRO A 347 -16.40 -8.15 -1.90
N MET A 348 -15.30 -7.48 -1.57
CA MET A 348 -15.23 -6.02 -1.54
C MET A 348 -13.80 -5.50 -1.69
N ALA A 349 -13.68 -4.27 -2.16
CA ALA A 349 -12.46 -3.47 -2.04
C ALA A 349 -12.75 -2.09 -1.45
N LEU A 350 -11.73 -1.52 -0.81
CA LEU A 350 -11.77 -0.21 -0.18
C LEU A 350 -10.53 0.59 -0.59
N TYR A 351 -10.73 1.86 -0.95
CA TYR A 351 -9.67 2.83 -1.17
C TYR A 351 -9.65 3.86 -0.05
N LEU A 352 -8.50 4.02 0.60
CA LEU A 352 -8.28 4.94 1.70
C LEU A 352 -7.59 6.17 1.13
N LYS A 353 -8.37 7.17 0.77
CA LYS A 353 -7.86 8.44 0.24
C LYS A 353 -7.49 9.36 1.39
N LYS A 354 -6.28 9.91 1.39
CA LYS A 354 -5.87 10.95 2.34
C LYS A 354 -6.86 12.11 2.30
N TYR A 355 -7.31 12.56 3.47
CA TYR A 355 -8.23 13.67 3.61
C TYR A 355 -7.60 14.75 4.47
N GLU A 356 -7.36 15.91 3.89
CA GLU A 356 -6.93 17.08 4.63
C GLU A 356 -8.20 17.84 5.05
N ARG A 357 -8.43 17.94 6.37
CA ARG A 357 -9.47 18.85 6.87
C ARG A 357 -9.03 20.26 6.49
N GLU A 358 -9.90 21.00 5.83
CA GLU A 358 -9.67 22.45 5.67
C GLU A 358 -9.40 23.02 7.07
N PRO A 359 -8.31 23.77 7.27
CA PRO A 359 -8.07 24.40 8.55
C PRO A 359 -9.29 25.27 8.84
N HIS A 360 -10.01 24.97 9.92
CA HIS A 360 -11.06 25.84 10.42
C HIS A 360 -10.46 27.23 10.48
N ALA A 361 -10.96 28.15 9.63
CA ALA A 361 -10.67 29.56 9.76
C ALA A 361 -10.97 29.90 11.21
N ALA A 362 -9.92 30.18 11.98
CA ALA A 362 -10.05 30.69 13.31
C ALA A 362 -10.98 31.90 13.18
N MET A 363 -12.21 31.77 13.68
CA MET A 363 -13.10 32.89 13.87
C MET A 363 -12.40 33.79 14.89
N HIS A 364 -11.56 34.69 14.39
CA HIS A 364 -11.29 35.95 15.05
C HIS A 364 -12.62 36.70 15.07
N SER A 365 -13.38 36.49 16.14
CA SER A 365 -14.36 37.47 16.57
C SER A 365 -13.61 38.63 17.25
N PRO A 366 -13.96 39.89 16.93
CA PRO A 366 -13.31 41.09 17.46
C PRO A 366 -13.52 41.30 18.95
#